data_AF-A0A3M2THA3-F1
#
_entry.id   AF-A0A3M2THA3-F1
#
_cell.length_a   1.000
_cell.length_b   1.000
_cell.length_c   1.000
_cell.angle_alpha   90.00
_cell.angle_beta   90.00
_cell.angle_gamma   90.00
#
_symmetry.space_group_name_H-M   'P 1'
#
loop_
_entity.id
_entity.type
_entity.pdbx_description
1 polymer ?
#
loop_
_entity_poly.entity_id
_entity_poly.type
_entity_poly.pdbx_seq_one_letter_code
_entity_poly.pdbx_strand_id
1 'polypeptide(L)'
;MAGVLLALRPPNNAQNASQSAVVFERLCAESFVYYSTLMMLFDPSLDVLYRTNPTIDLDRYFSDFADGGTVMPGMLTAAQPVLHASYKFFLLVADVTRLARIPHPFNEVEVGKWEHIHADLLRWEGALHDDPSAMLYILAMRILLLKVDPTASILESTEQMHCLLQHGLRIMSVLDLRSYFLVYLLWPLAVFGSVAVEHSDRRVVGEQVSVLTQTRHGQPLRVKKLMEVIWSANDGGQEDGSTVILRQLRMLLEGTQYTLSIGRDELMSTESE
;
A
#
# COMPACT_ATOMS: atom_id res chain seq x y z
N MET A 1 16.31 3.94 9.80
CA MET A 1 17.74 3.61 9.54
C MET A 1 18.02 3.32 8.07
N ALA A 2 17.23 2.53 7.33
CA ALA A 2 17.49 2.21 5.92
C ALA A 2 17.50 3.42 4.95
N GLY A 3 16.55 4.35 5.07
CA GLY A 3 16.52 5.57 4.24
C GLY A 3 17.73 6.50 4.45
N VAL A 4 18.29 6.50 5.66
CA VAL A 4 19.50 7.27 5.97
C VAL A 4 20.72 6.65 5.28
N LEU A 5 20.81 5.32 5.16
CA LEU A 5 21.89 4.67 4.42
C LEU A 5 21.84 4.96 2.91
N LEU A 6 20.63 5.08 2.34
CA LEU A 6 20.43 5.51 0.95
C LEU A 6 20.68 7.01 0.73
N ALA A 7 20.46 7.84 1.75
CA ALA A 7 20.77 9.28 1.72
C ALA A 7 22.27 9.58 1.93
N LEU A 8 22.96 8.76 2.72
CA LEU A 8 24.37 8.95 3.09
C LEU A 8 25.35 8.43 2.03
N ARG A 9 24.89 7.58 1.10
CA ARG A 9 25.70 7.13 -0.02
C ARG A 9 25.29 7.93 -1.25
N PRO A 10 26.09 8.91 -1.69
CA PRO A 10 25.84 9.52 -2.99
C PRO A 10 25.89 8.38 -4.03
N PRO A 11 24.88 8.24 -4.91
CA PRO A 11 24.99 7.31 -6.02
C PRO A 11 26.27 7.69 -6.77
N ASN A 12 27.17 6.73 -6.95
CA ASN A 12 28.45 6.99 -7.59
C ASN A 12 28.19 7.71 -8.92
N ASN A 13 28.80 8.89 -9.12
CA ASN A 13 28.74 9.59 -10.40
C ASN A 13 28.95 8.56 -11.51
N ALA A 14 27.95 8.41 -12.39
CA ALA A 14 27.79 7.33 -13.38
C ALA A 14 28.98 7.12 -14.34
N GLN A 15 30.04 7.91 -14.21
CA GLN A 15 31.26 7.82 -15.01
C GLN A 15 32.24 6.73 -14.53
N ASN A 16 32.19 6.28 -13.26
CA ASN A 16 33.17 5.31 -12.71
C ASN A 16 32.56 4.11 -11.95
N ALA A 17 31.23 3.98 -11.89
CA ALA A 17 30.57 2.90 -11.16
C ALA A 17 30.51 1.61 -12.00
N SER A 18 30.78 0.45 -11.39
CA SER A 18 30.50 -0.83 -12.05
C SER A 18 29.00 -1.01 -12.28
N GLN A 19 28.61 -1.60 -13.41
CA GLN A 19 27.20 -1.89 -13.74
C GLN A 19 26.49 -2.68 -12.63
N SER A 20 27.20 -3.60 -11.98
CA SER A 20 26.68 -4.35 -10.82
C SER A 20 26.35 -3.48 -9.61
N ALA A 21 27.11 -2.41 -9.36
CA ALA A 21 26.85 -1.50 -8.25
C ALA A 21 25.59 -0.66 -8.51
N VAL A 22 25.41 -0.17 -9.74
CA VAL A 22 24.21 0.58 -10.15
C VAL A 22 22.95 -0.28 -10.03
N VAL A 23 23.00 -1.53 -10.51
CA VAL A 23 21.89 -2.47 -10.38
C VAL A 23 21.55 -2.75 -8.91
N PHE A 24 22.56 -2.98 -8.07
CA PHE A 24 22.35 -3.24 -6.64
C PHE A 24 21.72 -2.04 -5.92
N GLU A 25 22.23 -0.83 -6.15
CA GLU A 25 21.70 0.41 -5.57
C GLU A 25 20.24 0.63 -5.96
N ARG A 26 19.91 0.37 -7.23
CA ARG A 26 18.52 0.42 -7.71
C ARG A 26 17.62 -0.61 -7.03
N LEU A 27 18.05 -1.87 -6.91
CA LEU A 27 17.29 -2.90 -6.20
C LEU A 27 17.01 -2.49 -4.75
N CYS A 28 17.98 -1.83 -4.10
CA CYS A 28 17.81 -1.29 -2.76
C CYS A 28 16.80 -0.14 -2.73
N ALA A 29 16.87 0.79 -3.69
CA ALA A 29 15.91 1.90 -3.80
C ALA A 29 14.48 1.40 -4.06
N GLU A 30 14.30 0.45 -4.99
CA GLU A 30 13.00 -0.16 -5.28
C GLU A 30 12.44 -0.89 -4.06
N SER A 31 13.25 -1.71 -3.40
CA SER A 31 12.86 -2.42 -2.18
C SER A 31 12.50 -1.44 -1.05
N PHE A 32 13.24 -0.35 -0.92
CA PHE A 32 12.98 0.70 0.06
C PHE A 32 11.65 1.42 -0.22
N VAL A 33 11.39 1.83 -1.47
CA VAL A 33 10.15 2.50 -1.87
C VAL A 33 8.96 1.59 -1.56
N TYR A 34 9.01 0.33 -2.00
CA TYR A 34 7.96 -0.62 -1.73
C TYR A 34 7.74 -0.85 -0.24
N TYR A 35 8.81 -1.17 0.50
CA TYR A 35 8.70 -1.47 1.93
C TYR A 35 8.20 -0.26 2.72
N SER A 36 8.64 0.94 2.38
CA SER A 36 8.17 2.18 3.04
C SER A 36 6.70 2.43 2.76
N THR A 37 6.24 2.21 1.53
CA THR A 37 4.83 2.35 1.13
C THR A 37 3.94 1.32 1.83
N LEU A 38 4.43 0.09 2.00
CA LEU A 38 3.72 -0.94 2.75
C LEU A 38 3.69 -0.63 4.25
N MET A 39 4.85 -0.37 4.84
CA MET A 39 4.98 -0.17 6.28
C MET A 39 4.26 1.08 6.75
N MET A 40 4.27 2.13 5.93
CA MET A 40 3.54 3.31 6.28
C MET A 40 2.06 3.02 6.37
N LEU A 41 1.44 2.02 5.73
CA LEU A 41 0.03 1.69 5.95
C LEU A 41 -0.23 1.24 7.40
N PHE A 42 0.68 0.43 7.96
CA PHE A 42 0.52 -0.19 9.28
C PHE A 42 1.05 0.67 10.43
N ASP A 43 2.05 1.49 10.18
CA ASP A 43 2.70 2.32 11.19
C ASP A 43 2.92 3.74 10.63
N PRO A 44 2.09 4.72 11.04
CA PRO A 44 2.25 6.11 10.61
C PRO A 44 3.62 6.71 10.95
N SER A 45 4.31 6.21 11.99
CA SER A 45 5.65 6.67 12.36
C SER A 45 6.72 6.29 11.34
N LEU A 46 6.41 5.32 10.46
CA LEU A 46 7.24 4.84 9.37
C LEU A 46 6.94 5.51 8.02
N ASP A 47 6.23 6.65 8.01
CA ASP A 47 6.16 7.53 6.84
C ASP A 47 7.50 8.23 6.57
N VAL A 48 8.50 7.42 6.22
CA VAL A 48 9.86 7.84 5.94
C VAL A 48 9.91 8.57 4.60
N LEU A 49 9.05 8.21 3.63
CA LEU A 49 9.00 8.84 2.30
C LEU A 49 8.69 10.34 2.37
N TYR A 50 7.85 10.78 3.30
CA TYR A 50 7.63 12.21 3.54
C TYR A 50 8.86 12.87 4.20
N ARG A 51 9.46 12.20 5.19
CA ARG A 51 10.57 12.76 5.99
C ARG A 51 11.91 12.80 5.25
N THR A 52 12.13 11.92 4.29
CA THR A 52 13.37 11.86 3.50
C THR A 52 13.32 12.70 2.22
N ASN A 53 12.19 13.35 1.92
CA ASN A 53 11.94 14.05 0.66
C ASN A 53 13.00 15.13 0.29
N PRO A 54 13.64 15.88 1.23
CA PRO A 54 14.76 16.74 0.83
C PRO A 54 16.13 16.04 0.78
N THR A 55 16.24 14.78 1.21
CA THR A 55 17.54 14.08 1.42
C THR A 55 17.81 12.91 0.49
N ILE A 56 16.77 12.29 -0.08
CA ILE A 56 16.92 11.19 -1.05
C ILE A 56 16.38 11.69 -2.40
N ASP A 57 17.28 11.98 -3.33
CA ASP A 57 16.93 12.26 -4.72
C ASP A 57 16.60 10.93 -5.42
N LEU A 58 15.35 10.47 -5.24
CA LEU A 58 14.86 9.22 -5.85
C LEU A 58 14.96 9.27 -7.37
N ASP A 59 14.73 10.44 -7.98
CA ASP A 59 14.77 10.62 -9.43
C ASP A 59 16.14 10.22 -9.97
N ARG A 60 17.23 10.49 -9.26
CA ARG A 60 18.59 10.05 -9.66
C ARG A 60 18.78 8.53 -9.69
N TYR A 61 18.10 7.77 -8.83
CA TYR A 61 18.19 6.30 -8.85
C TYR A 61 17.37 5.67 -9.99
N PHE A 62 16.51 6.45 -10.64
CA PHE A 62 15.62 6.01 -11.71
C PHE A 62 15.82 6.76 -13.04
N SER A 63 16.83 7.64 -13.13
CA SER A 63 17.11 8.51 -14.29
C SER A 63 17.72 7.76 -15.49
N ASP A 64 18.42 6.64 -15.27
CA ASP A 64 19.22 5.93 -16.28
C ASP A 64 18.41 5.24 -17.40
N PHE A 65 17.08 5.40 -17.42
CA PHE A 65 16.20 4.83 -18.46
C PHE A 65 15.38 5.89 -19.20
N ALA A 66 15.74 7.17 -19.07
CA ALA A 66 15.27 8.21 -19.97
C ALA A 66 16.09 8.20 -21.27
N ASP A 67 15.97 7.15 -22.09
CA ASP A 67 16.43 7.21 -23.47
C ASP A 67 15.24 7.07 -24.43
N GLY A 68 14.90 8.20 -25.05
CA GLY A 68 14.35 8.24 -26.40
C GLY A 68 12.92 7.76 -26.60
N GLY A 69 11.95 8.63 -26.30
CA GLY A 69 10.64 8.62 -26.96
C GLY A 69 9.49 8.17 -26.07
N THR A 70 8.58 9.12 -25.78
CA THR A 70 7.15 8.88 -25.55
C THR A 70 6.78 7.51 -24.97
N VAL A 71 7.31 7.16 -23.80
CA VAL A 71 6.85 5.97 -23.08
C VAL A 71 5.58 6.38 -22.36
N MET A 72 4.44 6.05 -22.98
CA MET A 72 3.13 6.10 -22.34
C MET A 72 3.18 5.30 -21.03
N PRO A 73 2.50 5.77 -19.96
CA PRO A 73 2.31 4.93 -18.79
C PRO A 73 1.57 3.66 -19.23
N GLY A 74 2.17 2.48 -18.97
CA GLY A 74 1.56 1.18 -19.30
C GLY A 74 2.38 0.25 -20.19
N MET A 75 3.50 0.66 -20.81
CA MET A 75 4.33 -0.31 -21.54
C MET A 75 5.34 -1.04 -20.65
N LEU A 76 5.09 -2.33 -20.56
CA LEU A 76 5.67 -3.35 -19.70
C LEU A 76 7.18 -3.62 -19.94
N THR A 77 7.80 -4.12 -18.88
CA THR A 77 8.91 -5.10 -18.88
C THR A 77 10.29 -4.63 -19.37
N ALA A 78 11.02 -3.92 -18.51
CA ALA A 78 12.49 -4.06 -18.33
C ALA A 78 13.10 -3.04 -17.35
N ALA A 79 12.37 -2.02 -16.91
CA ALA A 79 12.98 -0.98 -16.08
C ALA A 79 13.11 -1.41 -14.61
N GLN A 80 12.04 -1.81 -13.92
CA GLN A 80 12.05 -1.96 -12.44
C GLN A 80 11.71 -3.39 -11.99
N PRO A 81 12.71 -4.28 -11.80
CA PRO A 81 12.48 -5.70 -11.59
C PRO A 81 11.89 -6.05 -10.21
N VAL A 82 11.91 -5.12 -9.25
CA VAL A 82 11.33 -5.34 -7.92
C VAL A 82 9.94 -4.73 -7.86
N LEU A 83 9.76 -3.50 -8.36
CA LEU A 83 8.46 -2.84 -8.29
C LEU A 83 7.45 -3.35 -9.32
N HIS A 84 7.93 -3.85 -10.47
CA HIS A 84 7.12 -4.23 -11.63
C HIS A 84 6.21 -3.11 -12.19
N ALA A 85 6.30 -1.90 -11.63
CA ALA A 85 5.61 -0.69 -12.01
C ALA A 85 6.53 0.52 -11.73
N SER A 86 6.15 1.69 -12.22
CA SER A 86 6.89 2.93 -11.94
C SER A 86 6.95 3.21 -10.43
N TYR A 87 8.11 3.61 -9.89
CA TYR A 87 8.19 4.06 -8.49
C TYR A 87 7.23 5.21 -8.18
N LYS A 88 6.89 6.05 -9.18
CA LYS A 88 5.90 7.13 -9.04
C LYS A 88 4.51 6.62 -8.68
N PHE A 89 4.15 5.41 -9.12
CA PHE A 89 2.90 4.76 -8.72
C PHE A 89 2.90 4.46 -7.21
N PHE A 90 4.01 3.99 -6.66
CA PHE A 90 4.14 3.72 -5.23
C PHE A 90 4.20 5.02 -4.40
N LEU A 91 4.75 6.11 -4.96
CA LEU A 91 4.64 7.43 -4.34
C LEU A 91 3.18 7.90 -4.28
N LEU A 92 2.38 7.67 -5.32
CA LEU A 92 0.95 7.95 -5.30
C LEU A 92 0.22 7.13 -4.23
N VAL A 93 0.54 5.83 -4.09
CA VAL A 93 0.02 4.99 -3.00
C VAL A 93 0.35 5.59 -1.63
N ALA A 94 1.57 6.09 -1.45
CA ALA A 94 1.98 6.76 -0.21
C ALA A 94 1.19 8.06 0.02
N ASP A 95 1.00 8.89 -0.99
CA ASP A 95 0.24 10.14 -0.92
C ASP A 95 -1.23 9.89 -0.57
N VAL A 96 -1.88 8.92 -1.21
CA VAL A 96 -3.25 8.48 -0.89
C VAL A 96 -3.33 7.99 0.55
N THR A 97 -2.37 7.18 1.01
CA THR A 97 -2.34 6.66 2.38
C THR A 97 -2.25 7.81 3.41
N ARG A 98 -1.43 8.84 3.14
CA ARG A 98 -1.32 10.01 4.02
C ARG A 98 -2.61 10.81 4.06
N LEU A 99 -3.20 11.03 2.90
CA LEU A 99 -4.45 11.80 2.79
C LEU A 99 -5.58 11.09 3.54
N ALA A 100 -5.70 9.77 3.37
CA ALA A 100 -6.72 8.95 4.04
C ALA A 100 -6.62 8.96 5.57
N ARG A 101 -5.45 9.30 6.13
CA ARG A 101 -5.22 9.37 7.58
C ARG A 101 -5.71 10.64 8.25
N ILE A 102 -5.95 11.69 7.49
CA ILE A 102 -6.38 12.97 8.06
C ILE A 102 -7.72 12.72 8.78
N PRO A 103 -7.79 12.95 10.11
CA PRO A 103 -8.96 12.60 10.90
C PRO A 103 -10.03 13.70 10.89
N HIS A 104 -9.67 14.91 10.46
CA HIS A 104 -10.54 16.08 10.42
C HIS A 104 -11.07 16.34 9.00
N PRO A 105 -12.17 17.10 8.87
CA PRO A 105 -12.60 17.62 7.58
C PRO A 105 -11.48 18.41 6.89
N PHE A 106 -11.42 18.32 5.56
CA PHE A 106 -10.34 18.95 4.80
C PHE A 106 -10.46 20.47 4.80
N ASN A 107 -9.30 21.13 4.89
CA ASN A 107 -9.17 22.53 4.52
C ASN A 107 -9.02 22.67 2.99
N GLU A 108 -9.06 23.90 2.46
CA GLU A 108 -8.97 24.18 1.03
C GLU A 108 -7.71 23.60 0.36
N VAL A 109 -6.57 23.60 1.07
CA VAL A 109 -5.30 23.05 0.56
C VAL A 109 -5.36 21.52 0.46
N GLU A 110 -5.99 20.87 1.42
CA GLU A 110 -6.18 19.42 1.43
C GLU A 110 -7.20 18.97 0.37
N VAL A 111 -8.26 19.75 0.13
CA VAL A 111 -9.18 19.53 -0.98
C VAL A 111 -8.44 19.60 -2.32
N GLY A 112 -7.64 20.65 -2.54
CA GLY A 112 -6.84 20.75 -3.78
C GLY A 112 -5.85 19.60 -3.96
N LYS A 113 -5.26 19.09 -2.87
CA LYS A 113 -4.41 17.88 -2.90
C LYS A 113 -5.21 16.63 -3.24
N TRP A 114 -6.40 16.47 -2.67
CA TRP A 114 -7.30 15.35 -2.97
C TRP A 114 -7.67 15.34 -4.45
N GLU A 115 -8.07 16.48 -5.01
CA GLU A 115 -8.44 16.60 -6.43
C GLU A 115 -7.28 16.24 -7.35
N HIS A 116 -6.07 16.73 -7.02
CA HIS A 116 -4.86 16.42 -7.80
C HIS A 116 -4.53 14.92 -7.77
N ILE A 117 -4.54 14.31 -6.58
CA ILE A 117 -4.28 12.88 -6.40
C ILE A 117 -5.34 12.04 -7.11
N HIS A 118 -6.61 12.44 -7.04
CA HIS A 118 -7.71 11.77 -7.72
C HIS A 118 -7.54 11.82 -9.24
N ALA A 119 -7.20 12.99 -9.80
CA ALA A 119 -6.95 13.15 -11.23
C ALA A 119 -5.76 12.30 -11.72
N ASP A 120 -4.67 12.25 -10.95
CA ASP A 120 -3.51 11.41 -11.28
C ASP A 120 -3.85 9.92 -11.18
N LEU A 121 -4.65 9.50 -10.20
CA LEU A 121 -5.12 8.13 -10.09
C LEU A 121 -5.93 7.68 -11.31
N LEU A 122 -6.82 8.55 -11.83
CA LEU A 122 -7.58 8.26 -13.06
C LEU A 122 -6.67 8.07 -14.28
N ARG A 123 -5.56 8.82 -14.35
CA ARG A 123 -4.57 8.64 -15.42
C ARG A 123 -3.84 7.30 -15.32
N TRP A 124 -3.48 6.88 -14.11
CA TRP A 124 -2.90 5.57 -13.87
C TRP A 124 -3.89 4.42 -14.14
N GLU A 125 -5.17 4.62 -13.82
CA GLU A 125 -6.23 3.64 -14.12
C GLU A 125 -6.33 3.36 -15.62
N GLY A 126 -6.36 4.39 -16.46
CA GLY A 126 -6.36 4.21 -17.91
C GLY A 126 -5.09 3.53 -18.44
N ALA A 127 -3.93 3.86 -17.84
CA ALA A 127 -2.63 3.31 -18.24
C ALA A 127 -2.42 1.83 -17.86
N LEU A 128 -2.99 1.39 -16.74
CA LEU A 128 -2.73 0.08 -16.14
C LEU A 128 -3.97 -0.83 -16.15
N HIS A 129 -4.97 -0.52 -16.99
CA HIS A 129 -6.24 -1.25 -17.03
C HIS A 129 -6.11 -2.75 -17.31
N ASP A 130 -5.09 -3.15 -18.08
CA ASP A 130 -4.81 -4.53 -18.45
C ASP A 130 -3.97 -5.31 -17.43
N ASP A 131 -3.46 -4.67 -16.37
CA ASP A 131 -2.70 -5.33 -15.31
C ASP A 131 -3.60 -5.57 -14.07
N PRO A 132 -4.02 -6.82 -13.83
CA PRO A 132 -4.88 -7.15 -12.69
C PRO A 132 -4.27 -6.80 -11.33
N SER A 133 -2.94 -6.89 -11.18
CA SER A 133 -2.25 -6.57 -9.92
C SER A 133 -2.23 -5.06 -9.69
N ALA A 134 -1.96 -4.28 -10.72
CA ALA A 134 -2.04 -2.82 -10.65
C ALA A 134 -3.48 -2.34 -10.40
N MET A 135 -4.47 -3.00 -11.01
CA MET A 135 -5.89 -2.70 -10.80
C MET A 135 -6.30 -2.89 -9.33
N LEU A 136 -5.82 -3.94 -8.65
CA LEU A 136 -6.07 -4.11 -7.21
C LEU A 136 -5.55 -2.92 -6.39
N TYR A 137 -4.39 -2.38 -6.74
CA TYR A 137 -3.85 -1.17 -6.11
C TYR A 137 -4.71 0.07 -6.41
N ILE A 138 -5.15 0.25 -7.66
CA ILE A 138 -6.02 1.36 -8.06
C ILE A 138 -7.33 1.34 -7.27
N LEU A 139 -8.00 0.19 -7.24
CA LEU A 139 -9.26 0.02 -6.50
C LEU A 139 -9.08 0.29 -5.01
N ALA A 140 -8.00 -0.21 -4.40
CA ALA A 140 -7.69 0.05 -3.00
C ALA A 140 -7.38 1.54 -2.74
N MET A 141 -6.66 2.23 -3.63
CA MET A 141 -6.45 3.69 -3.52
C MET A 141 -7.77 4.45 -3.61
N ARG A 142 -8.68 4.06 -4.50
CA ARG A 142 -10.02 4.66 -4.61
C ARG A 142 -10.83 4.48 -3.33
N ILE A 143 -10.80 3.29 -2.73
CA ILE A 143 -11.44 3.02 -1.42
C ILE A 143 -10.91 3.98 -0.35
N LEU A 144 -9.59 4.17 -0.28
CA LEU A 144 -8.99 5.09 0.68
C LEU A 144 -9.33 6.57 0.40
N LEU A 145 -9.43 6.98 -0.86
CA LEU A 145 -9.86 8.34 -1.22
C LEU A 145 -11.33 8.59 -0.89
N LEU A 146 -12.21 7.60 -1.10
CA LEU A 146 -13.63 7.70 -0.73
C LEU A 146 -13.83 7.85 0.78
N LYS A 147 -12.93 7.31 1.60
CA LYS A 147 -12.96 7.48 3.07
C LYS A 147 -12.88 8.96 3.46
N VAL A 148 -12.24 9.78 2.64
CA VAL A 148 -11.93 11.19 2.91
C VAL A 148 -12.42 12.11 1.81
N ASP A 149 -13.41 11.66 1.02
CA ASP A 149 -14.00 12.46 -0.04
C ASP A 149 -14.72 13.69 0.58
N PRO A 150 -14.34 14.92 0.19
CA PRO A 150 -14.93 16.13 0.76
C PRO A 150 -16.35 16.41 0.26
N THR A 151 -16.80 15.72 -0.80
CA THR A 151 -18.05 15.99 -1.51
C THR A 151 -19.10 14.90 -1.34
N ALA A 152 -18.68 13.65 -1.18
CA ALA A 152 -19.58 12.52 -1.09
C ALA A 152 -20.18 12.36 0.31
N SER A 153 -21.45 11.96 0.39
CA SER A 153 -22.04 11.53 1.65
C SER A 153 -21.44 10.19 2.12
N ILE A 154 -21.60 9.88 3.40
CA ILE A 154 -21.16 8.59 3.98
C ILE A 154 -21.82 7.40 3.25
N LEU A 155 -23.11 7.52 2.93
CA LEU A 155 -23.85 6.47 2.24
C LEU A 155 -23.31 6.25 0.83
N GLU A 156 -23.18 7.31 0.03
CA GLU A 156 -22.64 7.21 -1.34
C GLU A 156 -21.21 6.65 -1.34
N SER A 157 -20.37 7.12 -0.41
CA SER A 157 -18.99 6.66 -0.28
C SER A 157 -18.93 5.16 0.02
N THR A 158 -19.77 4.68 0.94
CA THR A 158 -19.77 3.27 1.37
C THR A 158 -20.38 2.34 0.33
N GLU A 159 -21.42 2.76 -0.40
CA GLU A 159 -21.94 2.04 -1.56
C GLU A 159 -20.89 1.90 -2.67
N GLN A 160 -20.15 2.98 -2.96
CA GLN A 160 -19.06 2.95 -3.93
C GLN A 160 -17.90 2.07 -3.45
N MET A 161 -17.52 2.14 -2.17
CA MET A 161 -16.52 1.23 -1.60
C MET A 161 -16.93 -0.24 -1.73
N HIS A 162 -18.20 -0.56 -1.52
CA HIS A 162 -18.72 -1.91 -1.72
C HIS A 162 -18.59 -2.36 -3.18
N CYS A 163 -18.93 -1.48 -4.14
CA CYS A 163 -18.76 -1.79 -5.57
C CYS A 163 -17.28 -2.05 -5.94
N LEU A 164 -16.37 -1.25 -5.40
CA LEU A 164 -14.92 -1.41 -5.60
C LEU A 164 -14.39 -2.69 -4.95
N LEU A 165 -14.88 -3.03 -3.75
CA LEU A 165 -14.58 -4.30 -3.09
C LEU A 165 -15.01 -5.47 -3.97
N GLN A 166 -16.26 -5.50 -4.41
CA GLN A 166 -16.78 -6.59 -5.24
C GLN A 166 -15.99 -6.74 -6.56
N HIS A 167 -15.55 -5.62 -7.15
CA HIS A 167 -14.65 -5.67 -8.30
C HIS A 167 -13.29 -6.29 -7.94
N GLY A 168 -12.68 -5.85 -6.84
CA GLY A 168 -11.41 -6.40 -6.35
C GLY A 168 -11.48 -7.90 -6.04
N LEU A 169 -12.56 -8.37 -5.41
CA LEU A 169 -12.78 -9.79 -5.10
C LEU A 169 -12.85 -10.65 -6.36
N ARG A 170 -13.50 -10.16 -7.42
CA ARG A 170 -13.52 -10.84 -8.72
C ARG A 170 -12.12 -10.97 -9.29
N ILE A 171 -11.32 -9.90 -9.26
CA ILE A 171 -9.92 -9.94 -9.72
C ILE A 171 -9.13 -10.95 -8.89
N MET A 172 -9.22 -10.90 -7.56
CA MET A 172 -8.54 -11.83 -6.66
C MET A 172 -8.92 -13.30 -6.91
N SER A 173 -10.16 -13.58 -7.32
CA SER A 173 -10.61 -14.95 -7.57
C SER A 173 -10.00 -15.58 -8.83
N VAL A 174 -9.57 -14.77 -9.80
CA VAL A 174 -8.98 -15.25 -11.07
C VAL A 174 -7.47 -15.11 -11.11
N LEU A 175 -6.89 -14.31 -10.21
CA LEU A 175 -5.46 -14.07 -10.17
C LEU A 175 -4.74 -15.30 -9.63
N ASP A 176 -3.85 -15.91 -10.43
CA ASP A 176 -2.96 -16.95 -9.93
C ASP A 176 -1.87 -16.32 -9.07
N LEU A 177 -2.25 -16.04 -7.83
CA LEU A 177 -1.37 -15.46 -6.84
C LEU A 177 -0.04 -16.21 -6.74
N ARG A 178 0.04 -17.53 -6.96
CA ARG A 178 1.33 -18.24 -6.84
C ARG A 178 2.35 -17.84 -7.91
N SER A 179 1.88 -17.33 -9.05
CA SER A 179 2.72 -16.89 -10.18
C SER A 179 3.13 -15.42 -10.12
N TYR A 180 2.37 -14.57 -9.42
CA TYR A 180 2.70 -13.15 -9.24
C TYR A 180 3.62 -12.98 -8.03
N PHE A 181 4.48 -11.95 -8.03
CA PHE A 181 5.29 -11.61 -6.86
C PHE A 181 4.41 -11.08 -5.74
N LEU A 182 3.86 -12.04 -5.01
CA LEU A 182 2.78 -11.94 -4.06
C LEU A 182 2.96 -10.94 -2.93
N VAL A 183 4.22 -10.69 -2.56
CA VAL A 183 4.53 -9.75 -1.50
C VAL A 183 3.95 -8.38 -1.83
N TYR A 184 4.01 -7.97 -3.10
CA TYR A 184 3.57 -6.65 -3.53
C TYR A 184 2.07 -6.44 -3.36
N LEU A 185 1.24 -7.47 -3.19
CA LEU A 185 -0.22 -7.29 -3.01
C LEU A 185 -0.66 -7.12 -1.55
N LEU A 186 0.25 -7.12 -0.58
CA LEU A 186 -0.12 -6.97 0.84
C LEU A 186 -0.85 -5.66 1.15
N TRP A 187 -0.44 -4.55 0.51
CA TRP A 187 -1.07 -3.25 0.72
C TRP A 187 -2.54 -3.23 0.26
N PRO A 188 -2.87 -3.59 -1.00
CA PRO A 188 -4.27 -3.61 -1.42
C PRO A 188 -5.10 -4.66 -0.67
N LEU A 189 -4.53 -5.84 -0.36
CA LEU A 189 -5.24 -6.86 0.41
C LEU A 189 -5.63 -6.39 1.81
N ALA A 190 -4.78 -5.62 2.48
CA ALA A 190 -5.11 -5.02 3.77
C ALA A 190 -6.30 -4.05 3.65
N VAL A 191 -6.32 -3.19 2.63
CA VAL A 191 -7.43 -2.25 2.37
C VAL A 191 -8.73 -3.01 2.08
N PHE A 192 -8.71 -4.00 1.19
CA PHE A 192 -9.90 -4.82 0.90
C PHE A 192 -10.39 -5.57 2.13
N GLY A 193 -9.47 -6.13 2.91
CA GLY A 193 -9.77 -6.80 4.17
C GLY A 193 -10.51 -5.89 5.16
N SER A 194 -10.14 -4.61 5.20
CA SER A 194 -10.76 -3.62 6.08
C SER A 194 -12.13 -3.13 5.63
N VAL A 195 -12.52 -3.34 4.38
CA VAL A 195 -13.88 -3.02 3.92
C VAL A 195 -14.76 -4.26 3.74
N ALA A 196 -14.19 -5.46 3.90
CA ALA A 196 -14.90 -6.73 3.84
C ALA A 196 -15.73 -6.96 5.12
N VAL A 197 -17.00 -6.53 5.08
CA VAL A 197 -17.94 -6.71 6.20
C VAL A 197 -18.52 -8.12 6.20
N GLU A 198 -18.88 -8.67 5.04
CA GLU A 198 -19.50 -9.99 4.92
C GLU A 198 -18.50 -11.13 5.11
N HIS A 199 -18.95 -12.24 5.70
CA HIS A 199 -18.10 -13.41 5.92
C HIS A 199 -17.58 -14.02 4.60
N SER A 200 -18.39 -13.98 3.53
CA SER A 200 -18.01 -14.37 2.17
C SER A 200 -16.80 -13.59 1.67
N ASP A 201 -16.86 -12.26 1.78
CA ASP A 201 -15.81 -11.35 1.35
C ASP A 201 -14.54 -11.53 2.19
N ARG A 202 -14.69 -11.60 3.51
CA ARG A 202 -13.57 -11.85 4.45
C ARG A 202 -12.84 -13.15 4.12
N ARG A 203 -13.59 -14.20 3.79
CA ARG A 203 -13.01 -15.50 3.41
C ARG A 203 -12.13 -15.38 2.17
N VAL A 204 -12.61 -14.71 1.12
CA VAL A 204 -11.82 -14.56 -0.12
C VAL A 204 -10.51 -13.83 0.16
N VAL A 205 -10.54 -12.68 0.85
CA VAL A 205 -9.31 -11.94 1.16
C VAL A 205 -8.41 -12.73 2.12
N GLY A 206 -8.99 -13.40 3.11
CA GLY A 206 -8.27 -14.23 4.09
C GLY A 206 -7.58 -15.45 3.48
N GLU A 207 -8.18 -16.08 2.48
CA GLU A 207 -7.55 -17.16 1.69
C GLU A 207 -6.31 -16.64 0.97
N GLN A 208 -6.42 -15.49 0.30
CA GLN A 208 -5.27 -14.87 -0.39
C GLN A 208 -4.14 -14.54 0.57
N VAL A 209 -4.44 -13.89 1.70
CA VAL A 209 -3.44 -13.59 2.73
C VAL A 209 -2.85 -14.88 3.33
N SER A 210 -3.63 -15.95 3.47
CA SER A 210 -3.13 -17.23 3.98
C SER A 210 -2.11 -17.86 3.03
N VAL A 211 -2.33 -17.81 1.71
CA VAL A 211 -1.34 -18.24 0.71
C VAL A 211 -0.02 -17.48 0.86
N LEU A 212 -0.08 -16.17 1.17
CA LEU A 212 1.09 -15.35 1.46
C LEU A 212 1.84 -15.79 2.72
N THR A 213 1.11 -16.12 3.78
CA THR A 213 1.73 -16.56 5.05
C THR A 213 2.39 -17.93 4.98
N GLN A 214 1.89 -18.82 4.12
CA GLN A 214 2.48 -20.16 3.93
C GLN A 214 3.81 -20.10 3.17
N THR A 215 3.97 -19.12 2.30
CA THR A 215 5.17 -18.97 1.46
C THR A 215 6.23 -18.09 2.11
N ARG A 216 5.85 -17.15 2.98
CA ARG A 216 6.78 -16.21 3.63
C ARG A 216 6.36 -15.84 5.06
N HIS A 217 7.34 -15.75 5.94
CA HIS A 217 7.16 -15.25 7.31
C HIS A 217 7.35 -13.71 7.38
N GLY A 218 6.76 -13.07 8.40
CA GLY A 218 6.93 -11.62 8.64
C GLY A 218 5.70 -10.78 8.26
N GLN A 219 5.80 -9.96 7.22
CA GLN A 219 4.76 -8.97 6.85
C GLN A 219 3.39 -9.59 6.54
N PRO A 220 3.27 -10.69 5.76
CA PRO A 220 1.97 -11.34 5.57
C PRO A 220 1.29 -11.77 6.87
N LEU A 221 2.07 -12.24 7.85
CA LEU A 221 1.54 -12.65 9.15
C LEU A 221 1.04 -11.44 9.95
N ARG A 222 1.72 -10.29 9.85
CA ARG A 222 1.25 -9.02 10.46
C ARG A 222 -0.06 -8.58 9.84
N VAL A 223 -0.19 -8.64 8.50
CA VAL A 223 -1.45 -8.33 7.81
C VAL A 223 -2.55 -9.27 8.26
N LYS A 224 -2.29 -10.58 8.31
CA LYS A 224 -3.26 -11.56 8.79
C LYS A 224 -3.76 -11.25 10.20
N LYS A 225 -2.85 -11.04 11.16
CA LYS A 225 -3.19 -10.69 12.54
C LYS A 225 -4.00 -9.39 12.63
N LEU A 226 -3.62 -8.38 11.85
CA LEU A 226 -4.36 -7.11 11.79
C LEU A 226 -5.79 -7.33 11.29
N MET A 227 -5.97 -8.14 10.24
CA MET A 227 -7.30 -8.45 9.71
C MET A 227 -8.16 -9.20 10.74
N GLU A 228 -7.59 -10.16 11.47
CA GLU A 228 -8.28 -10.85 12.57
C GLU A 228 -8.78 -9.87 13.65
N VAL A 229 -7.96 -8.88 14.01
CA VAL A 229 -8.36 -7.80 14.94
C VAL A 229 -9.48 -6.93 14.36
N ILE A 230 -9.37 -6.52 13.10
CA ILE A 230 -10.35 -5.67 12.42
C ILE A 230 -11.70 -6.40 12.24
N TRP A 231 -11.68 -7.71 11.99
CA TRP A 231 -12.88 -8.52 11.80
C TRP A 231 -13.58 -8.87 13.10
N SER A 232 -12.82 -9.16 14.16
CA SER A 232 -13.37 -9.49 15.48
C SER A 232 -13.99 -8.29 16.21
N ALA A 233 -13.58 -7.05 15.86
CA ALA A 233 -14.13 -5.83 16.44
C ALA A 233 -15.64 -5.63 16.21
N ASN A 234 -16.26 -6.39 15.31
CA ASN A 234 -17.66 -6.23 14.91
C ASN A 234 -18.57 -7.40 15.31
N ASP A 235 -18.04 -8.48 15.89
CA ASP A 235 -18.81 -9.72 16.11
C ASP A 235 -19.89 -9.60 17.22
N GLY A 236 -20.13 -8.41 17.77
CA GLY A 236 -21.03 -8.19 18.91
C GLY A 236 -22.04 -7.02 18.81
N GLY A 237 -22.16 -6.32 17.67
CA GLY A 237 -22.94 -5.08 17.59
C GLY A 237 -23.92 -4.99 16.41
N GLN A 238 -25.11 -4.45 16.67
CA GLN A 238 -26.13 -4.11 15.67
C GLN A 238 -25.84 -2.72 15.06
N GLU A 239 -24.62 -2.53 14.56
CA GLU A 239 -24.19 -1.27 13.94
C GLU A 239 -24.51 -1.22 12.44
N ASP A 240 -24.69 0.00 11.91
CA ASP A 240 -24.88 0.22 10.47
C ASP A 240 -23.62 -0.18 9.69
N GLY A 241 -23.79 -0.88 8.57
CA GLY A 241 -22.70 -1.37 7.73
C GLY A 241 -21.76 -0.25 7.27
N SER A 242 -22.32 0.94 7.00
CA SER A 242 -21.58 2.13 6.61
C SER A 242 -20.60 2.59 7.71
N THR A 243 -21.06 2.61 8.96
CA THR A 243 -20.24 2.99 10.12
C THR A 243 -19.14 1.97 10.41
N VAL A 244 -19.44 0.69 10.17
CA VAL A 244 -18.48 -0.40 10.34
C VAL A 244 -17.30 -0.26 9.37
N ILE A 245 -17.56 -0.05 8.08
CA ILE A 245 -16.52 0.09 7.05
C ILE A 245 -15.56 1.24 7.40
N LEU A 246 -16.10 2.41 7.74
CA LEU A 246 -15.28 3.57 8.07
C LEU A 246 -14.46 3.37 9.35
N ARG A 247 -15.01 2.68 10.35
CA ARG A 247 -14.27 2.31 11.56
C ARG A 247 -13.13 1.34 11.23
N GLN A 248 -13.39 0.30 10.46
CA GLN A 248 -12.38 -0.70 10.12
C GLN A 248 -11.22 -0.10 9.29
N LEU A 249 -11.54 0.79 8.34
CA LEU A 249 -10.53 1.56 7.62
C LEU A 249 -9.72 2.48 8.54
N ARG A 250 -10.36 3.10 9.55
CA ARG A 250 -9.65 3.88 10.56
C ARG A 250 -8.69 3.01 11.37
N MET A 251 -9.12 1.82 11.82
CA MET A 251 -8.28 0.86 12.55
C MET A 251 -7.06 0.42 11.73
N LEU A 252 -7.23 0.22 10.42
CA LEU A 252 -6.11 -0.06 9.50
C LEU A 252 -5.09 1.09 9.50
N LEU A 253 -5.58 2.32 9.35
CA LEU A 253 -4.75 3.50 9.09
C LEU A 253 -4.07 4.07 10.33
N GLU A 254 -4.67 3.94 11.50
CA GLU A 254 -4.11 4.41 12.78
C GLU A 254 -2.98 3.51 13.28
N GLY A 255 -2.91 2.27 12.78
CA GLY A 255 -2.01 1.26 13.29
C GLY A 255 -2.47 0.82 14.68
N THR A 256 -2.82 -0.45 14.85
CA THR A 256 -3.18 -0.96 16.17
C THR A 256 -1.98 -0.79 17.11
N GLN A 257 -2.07 0.09 18.11
CA GLN A 257 -1.11 0.16 19.24
C GLN A 257 -0.91 -1.22 19.92
N TYR A 258 -1.79 -2.19 19.65
CA TYR A 258 -1.74 -3.57 20.09
C TYR A 258 -0.55 -4.41 19.56
N THR A 259 0.23 -3.95 18.59
CA THR A 259 1.45 -4.68 18.16
C THR A 259 2.66 -4.46 19.07
N LEU A 260 2.61 -3.53 20.05
CA LEU A 260 3.73 -3.29 20.97
C LEU A 260 3.69 -4.15 22.25
N SER A 261 2.60 -4.84 22.57
CA SER A 261 2.55 -5.78 23.70
C SER A 261 3.10 -7.16 23.32
N ILE A 262 2.86 -7.63 22.09
CA ILE A 262 3.23 -8.98 21.66
C ILE A 262 4.76 -9.16 21.53
N GLY A 263 5.51 -8.08 21.25
CA GLY A 263 6.97 -8.13 21.22
C GLY A 263 7.66 -8.08 22.58
N ARG A 264 6.95 -7.78 23.67
CA ARG A 264 7.51 -7.69 25.03
C ARG A 264 7.37 -8.99 25.80
N ASP A 265 6.28 -9.74 25.57
CA ASP A 265 6.00 -10.98 26.29
C ASP A 265 6.79 -12.19 25.74
N GLU A 266 7.21 -12.17 24.46
CA GLU A 266 8.07 -13.20 23.87
C GLU A 266 9.55 -13.08 24.30
N LEU A 267 10.00 -11.91 24.80
CA LEU A 267 11.36 -11.70 25.29
C LEU A 267 11.52 -11.96 26.81
N MET A 268 10.42 -12.01 27.56
CA MET A 268 10.43 -12.31 29.00
C MET A 268 10.21 -13.80 29.31
N SER A 269 9.84 -14.60 28.31
CA SER A 269 9.58 -16.04 28.47
C SER A 269 10.80 -16.93 28.19
N THR A 270 11.94 -16.35 27.80
CA THR A 270 13.18 -17.09 27.48
C THR A 270 14.33 -16.85 28.47
N GLU A 271 14.10 -16.16 29.58
CA GLU A 271 15.10 -15.97 30.65
C GLU A 271 14.75 -16.70 31.97
N SER A 272 13.93 -17.75 31.89
CA SER A 272 13.62 -18.58 33.07
C SER A 272 13.48 -20.04 32.69
N GLU A 273 14.58 -20.66 32.24
CA GLU A 273 14.88 -22.09 32.41
C GLU A 273 16.39 -22.29 32.57
#